data_AF-A0A5C5AKA2-F1
#
_entry.id   AF-A0A5C5AKA2-F1
#
_cell.length_a   1.000
_cell.length_b   1.000
_cell.length_c   1.000
_cell.angle_alpha   90.00
_cell.angle_beta   90.00
_cell.angle_gamma   90.00
#
_symmetry.space_group_name_H-M   'P 1'
#
loop_
_entity.id
_entity.type
_entity.pdbx_description
1 polymer ?
#
loop_
_entity_poly.entity_id
_entity_poly.type
_entity_poly.pdbx_seq_one_letter_code
_entity_poly.pdbx_strand_id
1 'polypeptide(L)'
;MFIAHFPNFYGPNAENTLVHHTLKGILANKMSSFIGDKKIAREYIFTPDGAKAIVELASHDEAYGQNWNISGYGAITGEELI
;
A
#
# COMPACT_ATOMS: atom_id res chain seq x y z
N MET A 1 -13.06 10.23 -16.47
CA MET A 1 -11.85 9.79 -15.75
C MET A 1 -11.91 10.30 -14.31
N PHE A 2 -11.43 9.53 -13.33
CA PHE A 2 -11.19 9.98 -11.95
C PHE A 2 -9.74 9.72 -11.56
N ILE A 3 -9.26 10.36 -10.49
CA ILE A 3 -7.92 10.12 -9.94
C ILE A 3 -8.06 9.51 -8.55
N ALA A 4 -7.37 8.40 -8.30
CA ALA A 4 -7.34 7.74 -7.00
C ALA A 4 -5.90 7.73 -6.45
N HIS A 5 -5.67 8.44 -5.35
CA HIS A 5 -4.39 8.50 -4.65
C HIS A 5 -4.35 7.38 -3.62
N PHE A 6 -3.55 6.36 -3.91
CA PHE A 6 -3.34 5.22 -3.02
C PHE A 6 -2.11 5.39 -2.13
N PRO A 7 -2.11 4.76 -0.94
CA PRO A 7 -0.92 4.63 -0.11
C PRO A 7 -0.02 3.52 -0.69
N ASN A 8 1.00 3.11 0.07
CA ASN A 8 1.92 2.06 -0.38
C ASN A 8 1.21 0.70 -0.49
N PHE A 9 1.41 -0.02 -1.59
CA PHE A 9 0.79 -1.33 -1.77
C PHE A 9 1.56 -2.45 -1.05
N TYR A 10 0.82 -3.49 -0.65
CA TYR A 10 1.36 -4.79 -0.26
C TYR A 10 0.38 -5.91 -0.64
N GLY A 11 0.84 -7.16 -0.65
CA GLY A 11 0.00 -8.33 -0.91
C GLY A 11 0.42 -9.11 -2.16
N PRO A 12 -0.45 -10.00 -2.68
CA PRO A 12 -0.17 -10.82 -3.84
C PRO A 12 0.28 -9.98 -5.04
N ASN A 13 1.29 -10.48 -5.76
CA ASN A 13 1.88 -9.89 -6.97
C ASN A 13 2.48 -8.47 -6.80
N ALA A 14 2.59 -7.95 -5.58
CA ALA A 14 3.16 -6.64 -5.28
C ALA A 14 4.70 -6.69 -5.16
N GLU A 15 5.38 -7.28 -6.15
CA GLU A 15 6.80 -7.65 -6.06
C GLU A 15 7.77 -6.46 -6.01
N ASN A 16 7.37 -5.30 -6.54
CA ASN A 16 8.20 -4.09 -6.59
C ASN A 16 7.86 -3.09 -5.47
N THR A 17 7.32 -3.56 -4.34
CA THR A 17 6.92 -2.71 -3.21
C THR A 17 7.96 -2.69 -2.09
N LEU A 18 7.93 -1.63 -1.28
CA LEU A 18 8.83 -1.46 -0.13
C LEU A 18 8.71 -2.62 0.87
N VAL A 19 7.47 -3.07 1.10
CA VAL A 19 7.16 -4.20 1.97
C VAL A 19 7.73 -5.49 1.38
N HIS A 20 7.53 -5.75 0.08
CA HIS A 20 8.09 -6.93 -0.57
C HIS A 20 9.62 -6.97 -0.50
N HIS A 21 10.30 -5.84 -0.77
CA HIS A 21 11.76 -5.75 -0.66
C HIS A 21 12.25 -6.17 0.73
N THR A 22 11.62 -5.62 1.78
CA THR A 22 11.97 -5.92 3.18
C THR A 22 11.70 -7.40 3.52
N LEU A 23 10.52 -7.93 3.16
CA LEU A 23 10.15 -9.31 3.47
C LEU A 23 11.00 -10.33 2.69
N LYS A 24 11.42 -10.02 1.46
CA LYS A 24 12.26 -10.92 0.65
C LYS A 24 13.60 -11.22 1.30
N GLY A 25 14.23 -10.21 1.92
CA GLY A 25 15.47 -10.42 2.69
C GLY A 25 15.25 -11.27 3.94
N ILE A 26 14.16 -11.01 4.67
CA ILE A 26 13.77 -11.75 5.88
C ILE A 26 13.53 -13.23 5.55
N LEU A 27 12.73 -13.53 4.52
CA LEU A 27 12.44 -14.90 4.08
C LEU A 27 13.69 -15.65 3.60
N ALA A 28 14.68 -14.95 3.04
CA ALA A 28 15.94 -15.53 2.64
C ALA A 28 16.92 -15.77 3.81
N ASN A 29 16.53 -15.44 5.05
CA ASN A 29 17.39 -15.42 6.24
C ASN A 29 18.70 -14.62 6.00
N LYS A 30 18.58 -13.50 5.28
CA LYS A 30 19.67 -12.57 4.99
C LYS A 30 19.44 -11.26 5.73
N MET A 31 20.50 -10.46 5.87
CA MET A 31 20.35 -9.07 6.29
C MET A 31 19.38 -8.37 5.32
N SER A 32 18.27 -7.89 5.86
CA SER A 32 17.24 -7.20 5.10
C SER A 32 17.29 -5.70 5.34
N SER A 33 17.01 -4.93 4.30
CA SER A 33 16.94 -3.47 4.37
C SER A 33 15.48 -3.02 4.45
N PHE A 34 15.21 -2.12 5.38
CA PHE A 34 13.95 -1.37 5.42
C PHE A 34 14.16 -0.02 4.72
N ILE A 35 13.26 0.36 3.83
CA ILE A 35 13.38 1.60 3.05
C ILE A 35 12.64 2.74 3.77
N GLY A 36 13.39 3.74 4.24
CA GLY A 36 12.88 4.91 4.94
C GLY A 36 13.13 4.87 6.45
N ASP A 37 12.70 5.93 7.15
CA ASP A 37 12.78 5.99 8.61
C ASP A 37 11.73 5.05 9.24
N LYS A 38 12.18 4.14 10.11
CA LYS A 38 11.33 3.17 10.79
C LYS A 38 10.39 3.79 11.81
N LYS A 39 10.69 4.99 12.31
CA LYS A 39 9.86 5.69 13.32
C LYS A 39 8.69 6.44 12.71
N ILE A 40 8.69 6.66 11.39
CA ILE A 40 7.61 7.36 10.70
C ILE A 40 6.54 6.33 10.33
N ALA A 41 5.34 6.51 10.90
CA ALA A 41 4.19 5.70 10.56
C ALA A 41 3.74 5.97 9.11
N ARG A 42 3.43 4.90 8.36
CA ARG A 42 2.98 4.98 6.96
C ARG A 42 1.74 4.13 6.77
N GLU A 43 0.85 4.59 5.92
CA GLU A 43 -0.29 3.78 5.46
C GLU A 43 0.15 2.81 4.37
N TYR A 44 -0.48 1.63 4.41
CA TYR A 44 -0.37 0.61 3.39
C TYR A 44 -1.75 0.06 3.04
N ILE A 45 -1.92 -0.38 1.80
CA ILE A 45 -3.16 -1.00 1.33
C ILE A 45 -2.88 -2.37 0.71
N PHE A 46 -3.73 -3.33 1.08
CA PHE A 46 -3.69 -4.67 0.54
C PHE A 46 -4.19 -4.66 -0.91
N THR A 47 -3.47 -5.31 -1.83
CA THR A 47 -3.77 -5.21 -3.27
C THR A 47 -5.22 -5.57 -3.64
N PRO A 48 -5.85 -6.64 -3.12
CA PRO A 48 -7.27 -6.90 -3.32
C PRO A 48 -8.21 -5.80 -2.82
N ASP A 49 -7.89 -5.13 -1.72
CA ASP A 49 -8.74 -4.05 -1.19
C ASP A 49 -8.59 -2.76 -2.00
N GLY A 50 -7.37 -2.48 -2.49
CA GLY A 50 -7.17 -1.41 -3.46
C GLY A 50 -7.95 -1.65 -4.76
N ALA A 51 -8.00 -2.89 -5.25
CA ALA A 51 -8.80 -3.25 -6.41
C ALA A 51 -10.29 -3.03 -6.17
N LYS A 52 -10.83 -3.45 -5.02
CA LYS A 52 -12.22 -3.18 -4.63
C LYS A 52 -12.52 -1.68 -4.61
N ALA A 53 -11.63 -0.86 -4.04
CA ALA A 53 -11.81 0.59 -3.97
C ALA A 53 -11.89 1.24 -5.36
N ILE A 54 -11.06 0.81 -6.32
CA ILE A 54 -11.15 1.32 -7.71
C ILE A 54 -12.46 0.90 -8.37
N VAL A 55 -12.88 -0.36 -8.20
CA VAL A 55 -14.14 -0.86 -8.77
C VAL A 55 -15.34 -0.09 -8.20
N GLU A 56 -15.32 0.19 -6.90
CA GLU A 56 -16.35 1.00 -6.24
C GLU A 56 -16.44 2.40 -6.87
N LEU A 57 -15.32 3.11 -6.99
CA LEU A 57 -15.29 4.43 -7.64
C LEU A 57 -15.76 4.38 -9.08
N ALA A 58 -15.34 3.36 -9.85
CA ALA A 58 -15.73 3.22 -11.25
C ALA A 58 -17.22 2.95 -11.44
N SER A 59 -17.90 2.45 -10.40
CA SER A 59 -19.34 2.13 -10.41
C SER A 59 -20.22 3.34 -10.07
N HIS A 60 -19.64 4.49 -9.73
CA HIS A 60 -20.34 5.70 -9.32
C HIS A 60 -20.07 6.85 -10.30
N ASP A 61 -21.11 7.35 -10.96
CA ASP A 61 -21.00 8.42 -11.97
C ASP A 61 -20.44 9.71 -11.36
N GLU A 62 -20.76 9.99 -10.10
CA GLU A 62 -20.28 11.14 -9.33
C GLU A 62 -18.78 11.10 -9.02
N ALA A 63 -18.13 9.93 -9.12
CA ALA A 63 -16.70 9.80 -8.90
C ALA A 63 -15.88 10.41 -10.04
N TYR A 64 -16.44 10.48 -11.26
CA TYR A 64 -15.75 10.99 -12.42
C TYR A 64 -15.54 12.52 -12.34
N GLY A 65 -14.35 12.97 -12.77
CA GLY A 65 -13.92 14.37 -12.64
C GLY A 65 -13.39 14.73 -11.26
N GLN A 66 -13.39 13.80 -10.30
CA GLN A 66 -12.94 14.02 -8.94
C GLN A 66 -11.56 13.41 -8.65
N ASN A 67 -11.00 13.82 -7.52
CA ASN A 67 -9.79 13.27 -6.93
C ASN A 67 -10.15 12.61 -5.59
N TRP A 68 -9.81 11.34 -5.45
CA TRP A 68 -10.14 10.54 -4.27
C TRP A 68 -8.86 10.13 -3.57
N ASN A 69 -8.77 10.43 -2.27
CA ASN A 69 -7.73 9.86 -1.42
C ASN A 69 -8.26 8.55 -0.85
N ILE A 70 -7.58 7.45 -1.16
CA ILE A 70 -7.96 6.13 -0.68
C ILE A 70 -7.12 5.83 0.55
N SER A 71 -7.77 5.61 1.69
CA SER A 71 -7.08 5.28 2.93
C SER A 71 -6.71 3.79 2.99
N GLY A 72 -5.63 3.49 3.70
CA GLY A 72 -5.36 2.14 4.17
C GLY A 72 -6.23 1.80 5.38
N TYR A 73 -5.98 0.63 6.00
CA TYR A 73 -6.63 0.31 7.27
C TYR A 73 -6.16 1.22 8.42
N GLY A 74 -4.88 1.61 8.38
CA GLY A 74 -4.25 2.49 9.36
C GLY A 74 -2.78 2.69 9.05
N ALA A 75 -2.14 3.58 9.80
CA ALA A 75 -0.70 3.80 9.72
C ALA A 75 0.05 2.85 10.67
N ILE A 76 1.17 2.30 10.20
CA ILE A 76 2.07 1.44 10.98
C ILE A 76 3.51 1.92 10.80
N THR A 77 4.30 1.89 11.87
CA THR A 77 5.73 2.19 11.83
C THR A 77 6.53 1.03 11.25
N GLY A 78 7.74 1.31 10.79
CA GLY A 78 8.66 0.27 10.37
C GLY A 78 9.16 -0.61 11.52
N GLU A 79 9.09 -0.12 12.76
CA GLU A 79 9.45 -0.90 13.97
C GLU A 79 8.35 -1.90 14.35
N GLU A 80 7.07 -1.56 14.14
CA GLU A 80 5.95 -2.48 14.37
C GLU A 80 5.81 -3.55 13.28
N LEU A 81 6.31 -3.28 12.07
CA LEU A 81 6.20 -4.19 10.93
C LEU A 81 7.20 -5.36 10.98
N ILE A 82 8.33 -5.21 11.66
CA ILE A 82 9.48 -6.14 11.64
C ILE A 82 9.66 -6.91 12.95
#